data_AF-A0A8T3UBK3-F1
#
_entry.id   AF-A0A8T3UBK3-F1
#
_cell.length_a   1.000
_cell.length_b   1.000
_cell.length_c   1.000
_cell.angle_alpha   90.00
_cell.angle_beta   90.00
_cell.angle_gamma   90.00
#
_symmetry.space_group_name_H-M   'P 1'
#
loop_
_entity.id
_entity.type
_entity.pdbx_description
1 polymer ?
#
loop_
_entity_poly.entity_id
_entity_poly.type
_entity_poly.pdbx_seq_one_letter_code
_entity_poly.pdbx_strand_id
1 'polypeptide(L)'
;MLEVVRLNKIFRQASKSNIILNAHRVNEGKKLEIVDDENHMKDLELYYVSNMEMMKTILFKKLEEEIKKSSMREFFLSSQILTPTKKGILGTENLNKEIQEIYNTYEKQKFKTFRKSRNKRKR
;
A
#
# COMPACT_ATOMS: atom_id res chain seq x y z
N MET A 1 9.41 -13.04 39.76
CA MET A 1 9.48 -12.04 38.67
C MET A 1 10.61 -12.48 37.75
N LEU A 2 10.35 -12.67 36.45
CA LEU A 2 11.40 -13.06 35.51
C LEU A 2 12.24 -11.84 35.15
N GLU A 3 13.56 -11.99 35.15
CA GLU A 3 14.46 -10.96 34.68
C GLU A 3 14.34 -10.82 33.16
N VAL A 4 14.10 -9.60 32.68
CA VAL A 4 13.94 -9.29 31.25
C VAL A 4 14.73 -8.06 30.88
N VAL A 5 15.29 -8.06 29.68
CA VAL A 5 15.99 -6.91 29.09
C VAL A 5 15.07 -6.26 28.05
N ARG A 6 14.91 -4.93 28.12
CA ARG A 6 14.14 -4.14 27.15
C ARG A 6 15.07 -3.18 26.40
N LEU A 7 15.06 -3.26 25.07
CA LEU A 7 15.80 -2.35 24.21
C LEU A 7 14.92 -1.15 23.84
N ASN A 8 15.25 0.03 24.36
CA ASN A 8 14.45 1.24 24.15
C ASN A 8 15.14 2.30 23.27
N LYS A 9 16.38 2.06 22.83
CA LYS A 9 17.18 3.05 22.11
C LYS A 9 17.04 2.88 20.60
N ILE A 10 16.62 3.95 19.92
CA ILE A 10 16.62 4.03 18.46
C ILE A 10 18.03 4.45 18.00
N PHE A 11 18.60 3.72 17.05
CA PHE A 11 19.87 4.10 16.44
C PHE A 11 19.69 5.30 15.49
N ARG A 12 20.72 6.14 15.37
CA ARG A 12 20.69 7.38 14.56
C ARG A 12 20.29 7.18 13.09
N GLN A 13 20.56 6.02 12.52
CA GLN A 13 20.15 5.73 11.14
C GLN A 13 18.64 5.50 11.05
N ALA A 14 18.08 4.74 11.99
CA ALA A 14 16.66 4.44 12.10
C ALA A 14 15.83 5.68 12.50
N SER A 15 16.43 6.63 13.23
CA SER A 15 15.76 7.88 13.62
C SER A 15 15.49 8.83 12.46
N LYS A 16 15.93 8.52 11.23
CA LYS A 16 15.60 9.29 10.02
C LYS A 16 14.29 8.83 9.35
N SER A 17 13.77 7.66 9.70
CA SER A 17 12.56 7.09 9.11
C SER A 17 11.31 7.65 9.78
N ASN A 18 10.39 8.20 9.00
CA ASN A 18 9.11 8.67 9.54
C ASN A 18 8.27 7.47 10.02
N ILE A 19 8.38 6.29 9.40
CA ILE A 19 7.71 5.06 9.88
C ILE A 19 8.17 4.71 11.30
N ILE A 20 9.49 4.62 11.53
CA ILE A 20 10.04 4.20 12.83
C ILE A 20 9.65 5.20 13.92
N LEU A 21 9.83 6.50 13.67
CA LEU A 21 9.48 7.54 14.64
C LEU A 21 7.98 7.50 14.99
N ASN A 22 7.11 7.29 14.01
CA ASN A 22 5.67 7.23 14.23
C ASN A 22 5.22 5.95 14.95
N ALA A 23 5.88 4.80 14.74
CA ALA A 23 5.59 3.60 15.51
C ALA A 23 5.82 3.81 17.02
N HIS A 24 6.90 4.51 17.39
CA HIS A 24 7.14 4.89 18.78
C HIS A 24 6.08 5.88 19.30
N ARG A 25 5.70 6.89 18.51
CA ARG A 25 4.63 7.83 18.87
C ARG A 25 3.31 7.13 19.18
N VAL A 26 2.89 6.17 18.33
CA VAL A 26 1.67 5.39 18.54
C VAL A 26 1.73 4.59 19.84
N ASN A 27 2.85 3.91 20.11
CA ASN A 27 3.04 3.15 21.35
C ASN A 27 3.01 4.03 22.61
N GLU A 28 3.38 5.31 22.49
CA GLU A 28 3.34 6.32 23.54
C GLU A 28 2.00 7.08 23.61
N GLY A 29 1.02 6.76 22.74
CA GLY A 29 -0.26 7.46 22.66
C GLY A 29 -0.19 8.88 22.08
N LYS A 30 0.90 9.21 21.37
CA LYS A 30 1.10 10.50 20.70
C LYS A 30 0.51 10.50 19.28
N LYS A 31 0.18 11.68 18.78
CA LYS A 31 -0.31 11.86 17.41
C LYS A 31 0.79 11.57 16.37
N LEU A 32 0.35 11.10 15.20
CA LEU A 32 1.20 10.92 14.03
C LEU A 32 1.64 12.28 13.48
N GLU A 33 2.91 12.39 13.08
CA GLU A 33 3.48 13.58 12.45
C GLU A 33 4.43 13.16 11.33
N ILE A 34 4.49 13.96 10.27
CA ILE A 34 5.47 13.79 9.19
C ILE A 34 6.51 14.90 9.36
N VAL A 35 7.78 14.51 9.47
CA VAL A 35 8.91 15.44 9.41
C VAL A 35 9.39 15.47 7.96
N ASP A 36 9.27 16.65 7.32
CA ASP A 36 9.67 16.88 5.93
C ASP A 36 10.85 17.86 5.88
N ASP A 37 12.04 17.35 6.18
CA ASP A 37 13.32 18.05 5.99
C ASP A 37 14.31 17.14 5.25
N GLU A 38 15.45 17.69 4.82
CA GLU A 38 16.46 16.97 4.03
C GLU A 38 17.11 15.79 4.76
N ASN A 39 17.01 15.73 6.09
CA ASN A 39 17.61 14.69 6.92
C ASN A 39 16.68 13.49 7.15
N HIS A 40 15.41 13.58 6.78
CA HIS A 40 14.40 12.54 7.00
C HIS A 40 13.98 11.84 5.70
N MET A 41 13.62 10.56 5.83
CA MET A 41 13.12 9.76 4.73
C MET A 41 11.65 10.10 4.44
N LYS A 42 11.29 10.15 3.15
CA LYS A 42 9.90 10.29 2.68
C LYS A 42 9.22 8.93 2.56
N ASP A 43 9.30 8.13 3.62
CA ASP A 43 8.84 6.74 3.67
C ASP A 43 7.42 6.57 4.26
N LEU A 44 6.78 7.66 4.69
CA LEU A 44 5.42 7.66 5.23
C LEU A 44 4.58 8.77 4.57
N GLU A 45 3.41 8.40 4.07
CA GLU A 45 2.36 9.34 3.65
C GLU A 45 1.13 9.14 4.55
N LEU A 46 0.48 10.24 4.95
CA LEU A 46 -0.75 10.21 5.75
C LEU A 46 -1.88 10.90 4.99
N TYR A 47 -3.04 10.24 4.96
CA TYR A 47 -4.25 10.74 4.34
C TYR A 47 -5.35 10.88 5.36
N TYR A 48 -5.82 12.11 5.57
CA TYR A 48 -7.01 12.38 6.38
C TYR A 48 -8.23 12.43 5.47
N VAL A 49 -9.18 11.54 5.73
CA VAL A 49 -10.36 11.33 4.89
C VAL A 49 -11.61 11.45 5.75
N SER A 50 -12.64 12.10 5.21
CA SER A 50 -13.86 12.40 5.95
C SER A 50 -14.87 11.25 5.95
N ASN A 51 -14.76 10.30 5.01
CA ASN A 51 -15.63 9.13 4.92
C ASN A 51 -14.94 7.94 4.22
N MET A 52 -15.55 6.76 4.33
CA MET A 52 -14.99 5.51 3.80
C MET A 52 -14.96 5.45 2.26
N GLU A 53 -15.91 6.10 1.57
CA GLU A 53 -15.94 6.09 0.09
C GLU A 53 -14.81 6.94 -0.50
N MET A 54 -14.50 8.07 0.14
CA MET A 54 -13.34 8.88 -0.21
C MET A 54 -12.04 8.09 0.03
N MET A 55 -11.94 7.37 1.15
CA MET A 55 -10.79 6.50 1.43
C MET A 55 -10.64 5.43 0.34
N LYS A 56 -11.74 4.77 -0.03
CA LYS A 56 -11.77 3.76 -1.10
C LYS A 56 -11.28 4.35 -2.43
N THR A 57 -11.80 5.50 -2.82
CA THR A 57 -11.41 6.20 -4.05
C THR A 57 -9.91 6.50 -4.07
N ILE A 58 -9.37 7.03 -2.97
CA ILE A 58 -7.93 7.33 -2.86
C ILE A 58 -7.09 6.05 -2.95
N LEU A 59 -7.49 5.00 -2.23
CA LEU A 59 -6.81 3.70 -2.25
C LEU A 59 -6.72 3.15 -3.66
N PHE A 60 -7.85 3.02 -4.37
CA PHE A 60 -7.85 2.44 -5.72
C PHE A 60 -7.10 3.29 -6.73
N LYS A 61 -7.14 4.62 -6.62
CA LYS A 61 -6.34 5.51 -7.46
C LYS A 61 -4.84 5.25 -7.27
N LYS A 62 -4.37 5.15 -6.03
CA LYS A 62 -2.96 4.84 -5.72
C LYS A 62 -2.55 3.45 -6.19
N LEU A 63 -3.42 2.45 -6.00
CA LEU A 63 -3.18 1.10 -6.53
C LEU A 63 -3.00 1.11 -8.05
N GLU A 64 -3.87 1.82 -8.78
CA GLU A 64 -3.72 1.95 -10.22
C GLU A 64 -2.42 2.65 -10.64
N GLU A 65 -1.99 3.69 -9.91
CA GLU A 65 -0.74 4.39 -10.18
C GLU A 65 0.47 3.47 -9.98
N GLU A 66 0.51 2.69 -8.90
CA GLU A 66 1.60 1.74 -8.62
C GLU A 66 1.63 0.55 -9.60
N ILE A 67 0.45 0.05 -9.98
CA ILE A 67 0.28 -0.98 -11.02
C ILE A 67 0.64 -0.45 -12.42
N LYS A 68 0.59 0.86 -12.67
CA LYS A 68 1.05 1.43 -13.95
C LYS A 68 2.58 1.55 -13.98
N LYS A 69 3.23 1.75 -12.83
CA LYS A 69 4.69 1.87 -12.69
C LYS A 69 5.40 0.51 -12.73
N SER A 70 4.74 -0.54 -12.27
CA SER A 70 5.29 -1.91 -12.16
C SER A 70 4.34 -2.94 -12.76
N SER A 71 4.80 -4.14 -13.10
CA SER A 71 3.82 -5.18 -13.48
C SER A 71 2.97 -5.57 -12.25
N MET A 72 1.72 -5.98 -12.46
CA MET A 72 0.86 -6.44 -11.34
C MET A 72 1.52 -7.54 -10.49
N ARG A 73 2.29 -8.44 -11.12
CA ARG A 73 3.02 -9.48 -10.39
C ARG A 73 4.06 -8.88 -9.45
N GLU A 74 4.83 -7.91 -9.91
CA GLU A 74 5.84 -7.24 -9.08
C GLU A 74 5.18 -6.44 -7.96
N PHE A 75 4.07 -5.76 -8.25
CA PHE A 75 3.28 -5.04 -7.25
C PHE A 75 2.88 -5.94 -6.07
N PHE A 76 2.30 -7.11 -6.35
CA PHE A 76 1.89 -8.04 -5.28
C PHE A 76 3.05 -8.71 -4.53
N LEU A 77 4.27 -8.67 -5.06
CA LEU A 77 5.46 -9.16 -4.36
C LEU A 77 6.11 -8.07 -3.50
N SER A 78 5.94 -6.80 -3.86
CA SER A 78 6.58 -5.66 -3.18
C SER A 78 5.65 -4.92 -2.22
N SER A 79 4.33 -5.08 -2.35
CA SER A 79 3.34 -4.26 -1.66
C SER A 79 2.28 -5.10 -0.95
N GLN A 80 1.84 -4.64 0.23
CA GLN A 80 0.80 -5.26 1.03
C GLN A 80 -0.27 -4.22 1.40
N ILE A 81 -1.54 -4.61 1.27
CA ILE A 81 -2.67 -3.82 1.76
C ILE A 81 -3.14 -4.42 3.09
N LEU A 82 -3.23 -3.59 4.13
CA LEU A 82 -3.72 -3.99 5.45
C LEU A 82 -4.99 -3.20 5.77
N THR A 83 -5.96 -3.88 6.40
CA THR A 83 -7.21 -3.28 6.87
C THR A 83 -7.59 -3.89 8.23
N PRO A 84 -8.15 -3.10 9.17
CA PRO A 84 -8.52 -3.59 10.49
C PRO A 84 -9.74 -4.52 10.48
N THR A 85 -10.51 -4.59 9.38
CA THR A 85 -11.79 -5.29 9.34
C THR A 85 -11.84 -6.37 8.26
N LYS A 86 -12.63 -7.42 8.52
CA LYS A 86 -12.86 -8.49 7.54
C LYS A 86 -13.99 -8.16 6.55
N LYS A 87 -15.10 -7.61 7.06
CA LYS A 87 -16.31 -7.25 6.31
C LYS A 87 -16.45 -5.74 6.17
N GLY A 88 -17.31 -5.30 5.26
CA GLY A 88 -17.58 -3.89 4.96
C GLY A 88 -16.86 -3.40 3.71
N ILE A 89 -17.08 -2.13 3.34
CA ILE A 89 -16.58 -1.53 2.09
C ILE A 89 -15.05 -1.63 1.98
N LEU A 90 -14.34 -1.45 3.10
CA LEU A 90 -12.88 -1.54 3.19
C LEU A 90 -12.41 -2.80 3.92
N GLY A 91 -13.29 -3.80 4.08
CA GLY A 91 -12.94 -5.07 4.68
C GLY A 91 -12.12 -5.95 3.72
N THR A 92 -11.33 -6.87 4.27
CA THR A 92 -10.49 -7.78 3.45
C THR A 92 -11.28 -8.54 2.39
N GLU A 93 -12.49 -9.00 2.70
CA GLU A 93 -13.33 -9.74 1.73
C GLU A 93 -13.70 -8.88 0.52
N ASN A 94 -14.12 -7.63 0.75
CA ASN A 94 -14.53 -6.73 -0.32
C ASN A 94 -13.34 -6.23 -1.13
N LEU A 95 -12.25 -5.84 -0.45
CA LEU A 95 -11.02 -5.39 -1.11
C LEU A 95 -10.44 -6.48 -2.00
N ASN A 96 -10.36 -7.73 -1.53
CA ASN A 96 -9.86 -8.84 -2.34
C ASN A 96 -10.69 -9.04 -3.60
N LYS A 97 -12.02 -9.01 -3.49
CA LYS A 97 -12.92 -9.15 -4.63
C LYS A 97 -12.70 -8.05 -5.67
N GLU A 98 -12.72 -6.79 -5.24
CA GLU A 98 -12.56 -5.64 -6.15
C GLU A 98 -11.18 -5.61 -6.82
N ILE A 99 -10.11 -5.84 -6.07
CA ILE A 99 -8.75 -5.88 -6.61
C ILE A 99 -8.59 -7.04 -7.61
N GLN A 100 -9.17 -8.21 -7.30
CA GLN A 100 -9.14 -9.35 -8.20
C GLN A 100 -9.93 -9.11 -9.50
N GLU A 101 -11.06 -8.41 -9.45
CA GLU A 101 -11.83 -8.01 -10.63
C GLU A 101 -11.02 -7.08 -11.54
N ILE A 102 -10.31 -6.11 -10.95
CA ILE A 102 -9.38 -5.23 -11.66
C ILE A 102 -8.28 -6.06 -12.35
N TYR A 103 -7.58 -6.93 -11.60
CA TYR A 103 -6.53 -7.80 -12.14
C TYR A 103 -7.00 -8.67 -13.32
N ASN A 104 -8.10 -9.39 -13.11
CA ASN A 104 -8.67 -10.28 -14.11
C ASN A 104 -9.08 -9.53 -15.39
N THR A 105 -9.52 -8.28 -15.26
CA THR A 105 -9.90 -7.43 -16.39
C THR A 105 -8.68 -7.02 -17.21
N TYR A 106 -7.59 -6.60 -16.57
CA TYR A 106 -6.33 -6.26 -17.24
C TYR A 106 -5.71 -7.46 -17.97
N GLU A 107 -5.69 -8.64 -17.34
CA GLU A 107 -5.25 -9.90 -17.96
C GLU A 107 -6.05 -10.18 -19.24
N LYS A 108 -7.39 -10.16 -19.18
CA LYS A 108 -8.27 -10.39 -20.33
C LYS A 108 -8.03 -9.41 -21.47
N GLN A 109 -7.79 -8.13 -21.18
CA GLN A 109 -7.46 -7.12 -22.19
C GLN A 109 -6.12 -7.42 -22.87
N LYS A 110 -5.10 -7.82 -22.11
CA LYS A 110 -3.78 -8.20 -22.64
C LYS A 110 -3.88 -9.40 -23.60
N PHE A 111 -4.65 -10.44 -23.25
CA PHE A 111 -4.88 -11.60 -24.13
C PHE A 111 -5.60 -11.24 -25.44
N LYS A 112 -6.59 -10.35 -25.40
CA LYS A 112 -7.30 -9.88 -26.61
C LYS A 112 -6.37 -9.14 -27.57
N THR A 113 -5.52 -8.26 -27.05
CA THR A 113 -4.54 -7.50 -27.86
C THR A 113 -3.50 -8.43 -28.50
N PHE A 114 -3.04 -9.44 -27.78
CA PHE A 114 -2.08 -10.42 -28.30
C PHE A 114 -2.64 -11.31 -29.42
N ARG A 115 -3.92 -11.70 -29.34
CA ARG A 115 -4.61 -12.41 -30.44
C ARG A 115 -4.74 -11.55 -31.70
N LYS A 116 -5.04 -10.26 -31.56
CA LYS A 116 -5.16 -9.34 -32.70
C LYS A 116 -3.81 -9.11 -33.40
N SER A 117 -2.70 -9.01 -32.66
CA SER A 117 -1.37 -8.81 -33.27
C SER A 117 -0.88 -10.05 -34.03
N ARG A 118 -1.19 -11.26 -33.55
CA ARG A 118 -0.88 -12.52 -34.26
C ARG A 118 -1.67 -12.66 -35.56
N ASN A 119 -2.93 -12.23 -35.59
CA ASN A 119 -3.75 -12.32 -36.80
C ASN A 119 -3.38 -11.26 -37.87
N LYS A 120 -2.77 -10.13 -37.45
CA LYS A 120 -2.26 -9.10 -38.39
C LYS A 120 -0.95 -9.48 -39.07
N ARG A 121 -0.13 -10.37 -38.48
CA ARG A 121 1.15 -10.83 -39.06
C ARG A 121 1.01 -12.04 -40.00
N LYS A 122 -0.19 -12.60 -40.13
CA LYS A 122 -0.52 -13.71 -41.05
C LYS A 122 -1.29 -13.24 -42.30
N ARG A 123 -1.28 -11.94 -42.58
CA ARG A 123 -1.82 -11.32 -43.79
C ARG A 123 -0.72 -10.53 -44.46
#